data_AF-A0A023D753-F1
#
_entry.id   AF-A0A023D753-F1
#
_cell.length_a   1.000
_cell.length_b   1.000
_cell.length_c   1.000
_cell.angle_alpha   90.00
_cell.angle_beta   90.00
_cell.angle_gamma   90.00
#
_symmetry.space_group_name_H-M   'P 1'
#
loop_
_entity.id
_entity.type
_entity.pdbx_description
1 polymer ?
#
loop_
_entity_poly.entity_id
_entity_poly.type
_entity_poly.pdbx_seq_one_letter_code
_entity_poly.pdbx_strand_id
1 'polypeptide(L)'
;MDHIFTFLSGILFMLFGIIVAVIAVIEHGARVLLFDIGIRGQVATALLALLLLGLIVLAFRWFGRIFGVLIGLLLLMVLLHALFAPVSATVPVSF
;
A
#
# COMPACT_ATOMS: atom_id res chain seq x y z
N MET A 1 21.79 3.46 5.54
CA MET A 1 20.51 3.55 6.28
C MET A 1 19.57 4.54 5.58
N ASP A 2 20.02 5.75 5.25
CA ASP A 2 19.18 6.81 4.66
C ASP A 2 18.57 6.45 3.29
N HIS A 3 19.34 5.85 2.38
CA HIS A 3 18.83 5.48 1.06
C HIS A 3 17.68 4.47 1.09
N ILE A 4 17.67 3.56 2.08
CA ILE A 4 16.60 2.56 2.24
C ILE A 4 15.32 3.26 2.72
N PHE A 5 15.44 4.17 3.70
CA PHE A 5 14.29 4.94 4.20
C PHE A 5 13.68 5.86 3.13
N THR A 6 14.51 6.53 2.31
CA THR A 6 14.02 7.35 1.20
C THR A 6 13.32 6.51 0.14
N PHE A 7 13.86 5.34 -0.19
CA PHE A 7 13.25 4.44 -1.16
C PHE A 7 11.92 3.88 -0.65
N LEU A 8 11.89 3.42 0.61
CA LEU A 8 10.70 2.85 1.22
C LEU A 8 9.57 3.87 1.36
N SER A 9 9.90 5.09 1.80
CA SER A 9 8.94 6.19 1.90
C SER A 9 8.45 6.61 0.52
N GLY A 10 9.33 6.73 -0.48
CA GLY A 10 8.96 7.03 -1.86
C GLY A 10 7.96 6.04 -2.45
N ILE A 11 8.20 4.73 -2.27
CA ILE A 11 7.26 3.69 -2.72
C ILE A 11 5.92 3.78 -1.97
N LEU A 12 5.96 4.02 -0.65
CA LEU A 12 4.74 4.13 0.15
C LEU A 12 3.86 5.30 -0.30
N PHE A 13 4.46 6.47 -0.52
CA PHE A 13 3.76 7.65 -1.01
C PHE A 13 3.26 7.47 -2.44
N MET A 14 4.05 6.85 -3.32
CA MET A 14 3.62 6.55 -4.70
C MET A 14 2.42 5.61 -4.70
N LEU A 15 2.48 4.51 -3.94
CA LEU A 15 1.39 3.55 -3.84
C LEU A 15 0.12 4.20 -3.28
N PHE A 16 0.26 5.00 -2.22
CA PHE A 16 -0.85 5.74 -1.64
C PHE A 16 -1.45 6.73 -2.65
N GLY A 17 -0.61 7.48 -3.37
CA GLY A 17 -1.05 8.41 -4.41
C GLY A 17 -1.82 7.72 -5.54
N ILE A 18 -1.35 6.57 -6.01
CA ILE A 18 -2.04 5.77 -7.03
C ILE A 18 -3.42 5.31 -6.54
N ILE A 19 -3.51 4.83 -5.30
CA ILE A 19 -4.77 4.40 -4.71
C ILE A 19 -5.77 5.55 -4.67
N VAL A 20 -5.36 6.70 -4.13
CA VAL A 20 -6.20 7.90 -4.05
C VAL A 20 -6.62 8.38 -5.45
N ALA A 21 -5.70 8.38 -6.42
CA ALA A 21 -5.99 8.75 -7.80
C ALA A 21 -7.04 7.82 -8.44
N VAL A 22 -6.90 6.50 -8.27
CA VAL A 22 -7.87 5.51 -8.77
C VAL A 22 -9.25 5.73 -8.13
N ILE A 23 -9.30 5.95 -6.81
CA ILE A 23 -10.55 6.23 -6.10
C ILE A 23 -11.21 7.48 -6.66
N ALA A 24 -10.45 8.57 -6.86
CA ALA A 24 -10.97 9.82 -7.41
C ALA A 24 -11.52 9.66 -8.84
N VAL A 25 -10.84 8.88 -9.68
CA VAL A 25 -11.31 8.58 -11.06
C VAL A 25 -12.63 7.80 -11.02
N ILE A 26 -12.73 6.78 -10.16
CA ILE A 26 -13.95 5.98 -10.02
C ILE A 26 -15.10 6.84 -9.48
N GLU A 27 -14.84 7.66 -8.46
CA GLU A 27 -15.83 8.57 -7.88
C GLU A 27 -16.35 9.56 -8.93
N HIS A 28 -15.45 10.16 -9.72
CA HIS A 28 -15.84 11.08 -10.78
C HIS A 28 -16.68 10.39 -11.85
N GLY A 29 -16.28 9.21 -12.30
CA GLY A 29 -17.05 8.42 -13.27
C GLY A 29 -18.43 8.04 -12.74
N ALA A 30 -18.52 7.58 -11.48
CA ALA A 30 -19.79 7.25 -10.85
C ALA A 30 -20.71 8.46 -10.70
N ARG A 31 -20.14 9.64 -10.38
CA ARG A 31 -20.88 10.90 -10.28
C ARG A 31 -21.48 11.28 -11.63
N VAL A 32 -20.72 11.17 -12.72
CA VAL A 32 -21.22 11.43 -14.08
C VAL A 32 -22.35 10.46 -14.43
N LEU A 33 -22.17 9.17 -14.16
CA LEU A 33 -23.21 8.15 -14.41
C LEU A 33 -24.50 8.41 -13.62
N LEU A 34 -24.39 8.77 -12.34
CA LEU A 34 -25.54 9.13 -11.50
C LEU A 34 -26.30 10.32 -12.08
N PHE A 35 -25.58 11.35 -12.55
CA PHE A 35 -26.19 12.51 -13.19
C PHE A 35 -26.87 12.17 -14.52
N ASP A 36 -26.28 11.27 -15.32
CA ASP A 36 -26.80 10.83 -16.61
C ASP A 36 -28.11 10.02 -16.45
N ILE A 37 -28.19 9.20 -15.39
CA ILE A 37 -29.40 8.43 -15.02
C ILE A 37 -30.46 9.34 -14.33
N GLY A 38 -30.17 10.64 -14.15
CA GLY A 38 -31.10 11.61 -13.57
C GLY A 38 -31.16 11.61 -12.05
N ILE A 39 -30.27 10.88 -11.37
CA ILE A 39 -30.19 10.84 -9.91
C ILE A 39 -29.44 12.08 -9.43
N ARG A 40 -30.14 12.97 -8.72
CA ARG A 40 -29.62 14.27 -8.26
C ARG A 40 -29.88 14.50 -6.77
N GLY A 41 -29.19 15.48 -6.20
CA GLY A 41 -29.40 15.93 -4.82
C GLY A 41 -28.89 14.94 -3.77
N GLN A 42 -29.57 14.86 -2.62
CA GLN A 42 -29.12 14.09 -1.45
C GLN A 42 -28.90 12.60 -1.73
N VAL A 43 -29.70 11.99 -2.61
CA VAL A 43 -29.60 10.56 -2.94
C VAL A 43 -28.30 10.26 -3.68
N ALA A 44 -27.91 11.12 -4.63
CA ALA A 44 -26.63 10.98 -5.34
C ALA A 44 -25.44 11.08 -4.37
N THR A 45 -25.48 12.03 -3.44
CA THR A 45 -24.44 12.19 -2.42
C THR A 45 -24.34 10.98 -1.50
N ALA A 46 -25.48 10.40 -1.08
CA ALA A 46 -25.49 9.21 -0.24
C ALA A 46 -24.91 7.99 -0.97
N LEU A 47 -25.25 7.80 -2.26
CA LEU A 47 -24.72 6.73 -3.09
C LEU A 47 -23.20 6.89 -3.32
N LEU A 48 -22.74 8.11 -3.61
CA LEU A 48 -21.31 8.40 -3.75
C LEU A 48 -20.55 8.18 -2.43
N ALA A 49 -21.13 8.54 -1.28
CA ALA A 49 -20.53 8.28 0.02
C ALA A 49 -20.41 6.78 0.31
N LEU A 50 -21.45 5.99 -0.02
CA LEU A 50 -21.40 4.53 0.11
C LEU A 50 -20.35 3.92 -0.84
N LEU A 51 -20.27 4.40 -2.08
CA LEU A 51 -19.26 3.98 -3.04
C LEU A 51 -17.85 4.27 -2.51
N LEU A 52 -17.61 5.49 -2.03
CA LEU A 52 -16.33 5.91 -1.47
C LEU A 52 -15.95 5.04 -0.26
N LEU A 53 -16.89 4.78 0.64
CA LEU A 53 -16.67 3.89 1.78
C LEU A 53 -16.26 2.47 1.33
N GLY A 54 -16.97 1.92 0.34
CA GLY A 54 -16.64 0.62 -0.25
C GLY A 54 -15.24 0.59 -0.88
N LEU A 55 -14.88 1.64 -1.63
CA LEU A 55 -13.56 1.79 -2.24
C LEU A 55 -12.46 1.91 -1.20
N ILE A 56 -12.68 2.65 -0.10
CA ILE A 56 -11.73 2.77 1.00
C ILE A 56 -11.49 1.42 1.65
N VAL A 57 -12.55 0.68 1.99
CA VAL A 57 -12.43 -0.66 2.59
C VAL A 57 -11.68 -1.62 1.66
N LEU A 58 -11.99 -1.58 0.36
CA LEU A 58 -11.30 -2.39 -0.64
C LEU A 58 -9.82 -2.00 -0.74
N ALA A 59 -9.51 -0.71 -0.78
CA ALA A 59 -8.14 -0.19 -0.82
C ALA A 59 -7.32 -0.64 0.40
N PHE A 60 -7.87 -0.52 1.62
CA PHE A 60 -7.23 -1.02 2.83
C PHE A 60 -7.00 -2.53 2.79
N ARG A 61 -7.94 -3.31 2.24
CA ARG A 61 -7.78 -4.76 2.09
C ARG A 61 -6.62 -5.10 1.16
N TRP A 62 -6.52 -4.46 0.00
CA TRP A 62 -5.44 -4.70 -0.96
C TRP A 62 -4.10 -4.23 -0.41
N PHE A 63 -4.05 -3.04 0.17
CA PHE A 63 -2.87 -2.48 0.79
C PHE A 63 -2.34 -3.39 1.90
N GLY A 64 -3.20 -3.85 2.81
CA GLY A 64 -2.82 -4.77 3.89
C GLY A 64 -2.24 -6.09 3.37
N ARG A 65 -2.78 -6.64 2.28
CA ARG A 65 -2.22 -7.85 1.65
C ARG A 65 -0.84 -7.59 1.05
N ILE A 66 -0.67 -6.51 0.28
CA ILE A 66 0.62 -6.18 -0.35
C ILE A 66 1.67 -5.88 0.72
N PHE A 67 1.31 -5.12 1.76
CA PHE A 67 2.19 -4.79 2.87
C PHE A 67 2.60 -6.03 3.67
N GLY A 68 1.65 -6.94 3.92
CA GLY A 68 1.93 -8.23 4.57
C GLY A 68 2.92 -9.09 3.77
N VAL A 69 2.78 -9.14 2.43
CA VAL A 69 3.74 -9.81 1.55
C VAL A 69 5.11 -9.15 1.63
N LEU A 70 5.17 -7.82 1.62
CA LEU A 70 6.43 -7.07 1.71
C LEU A 70 7.18 -7.35 3.02
N ILE A 71 6.46 -7.34 4.14
CA ILE A 71 7.02 -7.69 5.45
C ILE A 71 7.47 -9.15 5.48
N GLY A 72 6.66 -10.07 4.95
CA GLY A 72 7.02 -11.48 4.88
C GLY A 72 8.31 -11.71 4.10
N LEU A 73 8.48 -11.03 2.96
CA LEU A 73 9.69 -11.07 2.16
C LEU A 73 10.90 -10.48 2.91
N LEU A 74 10.71 -9.35 3.61
CA LEU A 74 11.75 -8.71 4.42
C LEU A 74 12.21 -9.65 5.54
N LEU A 75 11.28 -10.22 6.30
CA LEU A 75 11.58 -11.15 7.39
C LEU A 75 12.26 -12.41 6.86
N LEU A 76 11.86 -12.91 5.70
CA LEU A 76 12.51 -14.04 5.03
C LEU A 76 13.96 -13.69 4.65
N MET A 77 14.22 -12.51 4.08
CA MET A 77 15.58 -12.06 3.80
C MET A 77 16.42 -11.91 5.06
N VAL A 78 15.85 -11.36 6.14
CA VAL A 78 16.53 -11.22 7.43
C VAL A 78 16.88 -12.60 8.00
N LEU A 79 15.95 -13.56 7.94
CA LEU A 79 16.19 -14.93 8.37
C LEU A 79 17.28 -15.60 7.55
N LEU A 80 17.24 -15.45 6.22
CA LEU A 80 18.25 -16.00 5.32
C LEU A 80 19.61 -15.37 5.61
N HIS A 81 19.66 -14.06 5.83
CA HIS A 81 20.89 -13.38 6.22
C HIS A 81 21.41 -13.87 7.56
N ALA A 82 20.55 -14.08 8.57
CA ALA A 82 20.97 -14.61 9.87
C ALA A 82 21.49 -16.06 9.78
N LEU A 83 20.89 -16.88 8.90
CA LEU A 83 21.27 -18.28 8.72
C LEU A 83 22.57 -18.46 7.93
N PHE A 84 22.80 -17.59 6.94
CA PHE A 84 23.96 -17.65 6.03
C PHE A 84 25.01 -16.57 6.30
N ALA A 85 24.84 -15.73 7.32
CA ALA A 85 25.86 -14.78 7.73
C ALA A 85 27.13 -15.57 8.11
N PRO A 86 28.25 -15.36 7.41
CA PRO A 86 29.48 -16.02 7.77
C PRO A 86 29.84 -15.61 9.19
N VAL A 87 29.97 -16.61 10.09
CA VAL A 87 30.67 -16.43 11.35
C VAL A 87 32.04 -15.88 10.99
N SER A 88 32.20 -14.57 11.15
CA SER A 88 33.50 -13.94 11.16
C SER A 88 34.14 -14.47 12.45
N ALA A 89 34.69 -15.68 12.36
CA ALA A 89 35.46 -16.31 13.40
C ALA A 89 36.74 -15.49 13.52
N THR A 90 36.67 -14.38 14.25
CA THR A 90 37.83 -13.77 14.86
C THR A 90 38.33 -14.77 15.90
N VAL A 91 39.10 -15.76 15.45
CA VAL A 91 40.00 -16.54 16.29
C VAL A 91 41.25 -15.67 16.44
N PRO A 92 41.48 -15.00 17.58
CA PRO A 92 42.78 -14.39 17.83
C PRO A 92 43.80 -15.51 18.04
N VAL A 93 44.56 -15.84 16.99
CA VAL A 93 45.83 -16.54 17.13
C VAL A 93 46.91 -15.49 17.41
N SER A 94 47.08 -15.16 18.68
CA SER A 94 48.30 -14.53 19.19
C SER A 94 49.18 -15.63 19.78
N PHE A 95 50.24 -15.98 19.05
CA PHE A 95 51.42 -16.68 19.56
C PHE A 95 52.27 -15.74 20.40
#